data_AF-U9THH9-F1
#
_entry.id   AF-U9THH9-F1
#
_cell.length_a   1.000
_cell.length_b   1.000
_cell.length_c   1.000
_cell.angle_alpha   90.00
_cell.angle_beta   90.00
_cell.angle_gamma   90.00
#
_symmetry.space_group_name_H-M   'P 1'
#
loop_
_entity.id
_entity.type
_entity.pdbx_description
1 polymer ?
#
loop_
_entity_poly.entity_id
_entity_poly.type
_entity_poly.pdbx_seq_one_letter_code
_entity_poly.pdbx_strand_id
1 'polypeptide(L)'
;MFIDYKTALFAIYLFLIGDSSALSNWSYKNNPSLVILIVLFSFLIVIYLMNLLIGLLNIEIDKNNNRVSYLVLKAKILAEIELLYLFPYQKCNKTWFPEVIYYYANVDEIQRKIKEISNKWNDSNNSDFLKVRKNLKELITYDIE
;
A
#
# COMPACT_ATOMS: atom_id res chain seq x y z
N MET A 1 14.36 -35.89 -6.02
CA MET A 1 14.04 -34.88 -4.99
C MET A 1 13.11 -35.37 -3.87
N PHE A 2 12.33 -36.45 -4.02
CA PHE A 2 11.44 -36.96 -2.95
C PHE A 2 12.05 -38.11 -2.13
N ILE A 3 13.31 -37.96 -1.70
CA ILE A 3 14.04 -39.02 -0.97
C ILE A 3 13.94 -38.79 0.55
N ASP A 4 14.10 -37.53 0.98
CA ASP A 4 13.99 -37.12 2.37
C ASP A 4 12.85 -36.12 2.55
N TYR A 5 12.35 -35.98 3.76
CA TYR A 5 11.30 -35.00 4.07
C TYR A 5 11.69 -33.57 3.66
N LYS A 6 12.94 -33.15 3.94
CA LYS A 6 13.43 -31.81 3.60
C LYS A 6 13.47 -31.58 2.09
N THR A 7 13.95 -32.56 1.34
CA THR A 7 14.06 -32.46 -0.12
C THR A 7 12.69 -32.59 -0.79
N ALA A 8 11.76 -33.35 -0.20
CA ALA A 8 10.37 -33.42 -0.62
C ALA A 8 9.64 -32.08 -0.43
N LEU A 9 9.82 -31.40 0.72
CA LEU A 9 9.22 -30.09 0.96
C LEU A 9 9.73 -29.05 -0.04
N PHE A 10 11.05 -29.04 -0.29
CA PHE A 10 11.65 -28.17 -1.30
C PHE A 10 11.11 -28.45 -2.71
N ALA A 11 10.91 -29.72 -3.07
CA ALA A 11 10.32 -30.12 -4.34
C ALA A 11 8.88 -29.61 -4.50
N ILE A 12 8.07 -29.66 -3.44
CA ILE A 12 6.71 -29.10 -3.43
C ILE A 12 6.74 -27.59 -3.64
N TYR A 13 7.67 -26.89 -3.00
CA TYR A 13 7.82 -25.44 -3.19
C TYR A 13 8.22 -25.07 -4.63
N LEU A 14 9.17 -25.79 -5.22
CA LEU A 14 9.53 -25.64 -6.64
C LEU A 14 8.32 -25.89 -7.54
N PHE A 15 7.56 -26.95 -7.24
CA PHE A 15 6.37 -27.30 -8.00
C PHE A 15 5.25 -26.25 -7.87
N LEU A 16 5.11 -25.60 -6.71
CA LEU A 16 4.17 -24.50 -6.49
C LEU A 16 4.46 -23.28 -7.37
N ILE A 17 5.74 -23.02 -7.65
CA ILE A 17 6.21 -21.93 -8.53
C ILE A 17 6.15 -22.35 -10.02
N GLY A 18 5.81 -23.61 -10.31
CA GLY A 18 5.69 -24.15 -11.67
C GLY A 18 6.99 -24.74 -12.21
N ASP A 19 8.01 -24.95 -11.37
CA ASP A 19 9.24 -25.60 -11.81
C ASP A 19 9.08 -27.12 -11.89
N SER A 20 9.08 -27.62 -13.12
CA SER A 20 9.02 -29.06 -13.45
C SER A 20 10.25 -29.86 -13.04
N SER A 21 11.37 -29.21 -12.68
CA SER A 21 12.61 -29.86 -12.25
C SER A 21 12.39 -30.76 -11.02
N ALA A 22 11.41 -30.43 -10.18
CA ALA A 22 10.99 -31.22 -9.02
C ALA A 22 10.57 -32.66 -9.37
N LEU A 23 10.05 -32.85 -10.58
CA LEU A 23 9.47 -34.11 -11.08
C LEU A 23 10.37 -34.83 -12.08
N SER A 24 11.52 -34.25 -12.46
CA SER A 24 12.44 -34.76 -13.48
C SER A 24 12.92 -36.21 -13.25
N ASN A 25 13.04 -36.63 -11.99
CA ASN A 25 13.48 -37.99 -11.63
C ASN A 25 12.42 -39.08 -11.80
N TRP A 26 11.17 -38.75 -12.12
CA TRP A 26 10.06 -39.72 -12.15
C TRP A 26 9.53 -39.94 -13.57
N SER A 27 9.54 -41.20 -14.02
CA SER A 27 8.88 -41.58 -15.27
C SER A 27 7.37 -41.68 -15.06
N TYR A 28 6.61 -40.80 -15.72
CA TYR A 28 5.15 -40.74 -15.68
C TYR A 28 4.47 -42.05 -16.15
N LYS A 29 5.17 -42.87 -16.95
CA LYS A 29 4.64 -44.09 -17.55
C LYS A 29 4.48 -45.25 -16.56
N ASN A 30 5.25 -45.24 -15.47
CA ASN A 30 5.35 -46.39 -14.58
C ASN A 30 4.44 -46.29 -13.34
N ASN A 31 3.86 -45.12 -13.06
CA ASN A 31 3.11 -44.87 -11.82
C ASN A 31 1.86 -44.01 -12.06
N PRO A 32 0.71 -44.62 -12.42
CA PRO A 32 -0.51 -43.87 -12.73
C PRO A 32 -1.05 -43.07 -11.54
N SER A 33 -0.89 -43.57 -10.30
CA SER A 33 -1.31 -42.86 -9.09
C SER A 33 -0.58 -41.53 -8.89
N LEU A 34 0.70 -41.47 -9.26
CA LEU A 34 1.53 -40.27 -9.16
C LEU A 34 1.04 -39.21 -10.16
N VAL A 35 0.70 -39.63 -11.39
CA VAL A 35 0.13 -38.75 -12.41
C VAL A 35 -1.17 -38.12 -11.94
N ILE A 36 -2.07 -38.90 -11.33
CA ILE A 36 -3.35 -38.40 -10.80
C ILE A 36 -3.11 -37.34 -9.72
N LEU A 37 -2.17 -37.58 -8.80
CA LEU A 37 -1.83 -36.62 -7.74
C LEU A 37 -1.27 -35.31 -8.30
N ILE A 38 -0.39 -35.37 -9.30
CA ILE A 38 0.17 -34.17 -9.97
C ILE A 38 -0.94 -33.35 -10.62
N VAL A 39 -1.83 -34.01 -11.36
CA VAL A 39 -2.93 -33.33 -12.07
C VAL A 39 -3.85 -32.64 -11.06
N LEU A 40 -4.24 -33.36 -10.00
CA LEU A 40 -5.09 -32.81 -8.94
C LEU A 40 -4.42 -31.63 -8.22
N PHE A 41 -3.13 -31.77 -7.88
CA PHE A 41 -2.38 -30.73 -7.19
C PHE A 41 -2.19 -29.48 -8.07
N SER A 42 -1.91 -29.66 -9.36
CA SER A 42 -1.79 -28.56 -10.33
C SER A 42 -3.11 -27.80 -10.47
N PHE A 43 -4.22 -28.53 -10.58
CA PHE A 43 -5.56 -27.94 -10.64
C PHE A 43 -5.85 -27.10 -9.38
N LEU A 44 -5.52 -27.62 -8.20
CA LEU A 44 -5.73 -26.93 -6.94
C LEU A 44 -4.89 -25.65 -6.82
N ILE A 45 -3.62 -25.67 -7.23
CA ILE A 45 -2.78 -24.45 -7.20
C ILE A 45 -3.32 -23.39 -8.16
N VAL A 46 -3.51 -23.76 -9.42
CA VAL A 46 -3.85 -22.81 -10.49
C VAL A 46 -5.22 -22.21 -10.26
N ILE A 47 -6.21 -23.02 -9.89
CA ILE A 47 -7.61 -22.56 -9.83
C ILE A 47 -7.96 -22.02 -8.45
N TYR A 48 -7.46 -22.64 -7.38
CA TYR A 48 -7.85 -22.25 -6.04
C TYR A 48 -6.83 -21.29 -5.42
N LEU A 49 -5.58 -21.73 -5.25
CA LEU A 49 -4.63 -20.97 -4.43
C LEU A 49 -4.22 -19.65 -5.07
N MET A 50 -3.84 -19.65 -6.36
CA MET A 50 -3.39 -18.44 -7.04
C MET A 50 -4.50 -17.41 -7.18
N ASN A 51 -5.70 -17.85 -7.55
CA ASN A 51 -6.86 -16.95 -7.67
C ASN A 51 -7.28 -16.37 -6.32
N LEU A 52 -7.27 -17.18 -5.26
CA LEU A 52 -7.55 -16.71 -3.90
C LEU A 52 -6.49 -15.73 -3.41
N LEU A 53 -5.20 -16.02 -3.65
CA LEU A 53 -4.09 -15.15 -3.26
C LEU A 53 -4.18 -13.80 -3.97
N ILE A 54 -4.42 -13.79 -5.29
CA ILE A 54 -4.59 -12.57 -6.07
C ILE A 54 -5.81 -11.79 -5.57
N GLY A 55 -6.93 -12.46 -5.28
CA GLY A 55 -8.15 -11.82 -4.76
C GLY A 55 -7.93 -11.16 -3.38
N LEU A 56 -7.29 -11.87 -2.45
CA LEU A 56 -6.95 -11.32 -1.13
C LEU A 56 -5.97 -10.16 -1.23
N LEU A 57 -4.92 -10.29 -2.05
CA LEU A 57 -3.96 -9.21 -2.28
C LEU A 57 -4.63 -7.98 -2.87
N ASN A 58 -5.55 -8.16 -3.83
CA ASN A 58 -6.27 -7.05 -4.44
C ASN A 58 -7.10 -6.28 -3.42
N ILE A 59 -7.78 -6.95 -2.50
CA ILE A 59 -8.57 -6.31 -1.44
C ILE A 59 -7.67 -5.48 -0.52
N GLU A 60 -6.54 -6.03 -0.10
CA GLU A 60 -5.63 -5.31 0.81
C GLU A 60 -4.92 -4.16 0.10
N ILE A 61 -4.55 -4.32 -1.17
CA ILE A 61 -3.99 -3.25 -2.00
C ILE A 61 -5.01 -2.13 -2.15
N ASP A 62 -6.27 -2.41 -2.46
CA ASP A 62 -7.31 -1.39 -2.63
C ASP A 62 -7.51 -0.58 -1.34
N LYS A 63 -7.55 -1.26 -0.19
CA LYS A 63 -7.65 -0.61 1.12
C LYS A 63 -6.45 0.28 1.45
N ASN A 64 -5.25 -0.13 1.05
CA ASN A 64 -4.01 0.56 1.40
C ASN A 64 -3.47 1.49 0.29
N ASN A 65 -4.11 1.54 -0.89
CA ASN A 65 -3.81 2.44 -1.99
C ASN A 65 -4.32 3.86 -1.69
N ASN A 66 -3.81 4.44 -0.61
CA ASN A 66 -4.18 5.78 -0.18
C ASN A 66 -3.05 6.77 -0.51
N ARG A 67 -3.35 7.71 -1.41
CA ARG A 67 -2.45 8.82 -1.76
C ARG A 67 -2.02 9.63 -0.53
N VAL A 68 -2.88 9.75 0.48
CA VAL A 68 -2.55 10.46 1.73
C VAL A 68 -1.46 9.71 2.49
N SER A 69 -1.57 8.39 2.65
CA SER A 69 -0.55 7.56 3.30
C SER A 69 0.79 7.64 2.59
N TYR A 70 0.78 7.67 1.24
CA TYR A 70 1.97 7.88 0.43
C TYR A 70 2.65 9.23 0.72
N LEU A 71 1.87 10.32 0.76
CA LEU A 71 2.39 11.67 1.03
C LEU A 71 2.96 11.79 2.44
N VAL A 72 2.30 11.18 3.43
CA VAL A 72 2.79 11.13 4.82
C VAL A 72 4.11 10.39 4.92
N LEU A 73 4.21 9.21 4.27
CA LEU A 73 5.45 8.45 4.26
C LEU A 73 6.58 9.24 3.57
N LYS A 74 6.28 9.89 2.44
CA LYS A 74 7.23 10.74 1.72
C LYS A 74 7.73 11.89 2.60
N ALA A 75 6.83 12.57 3.32
CA ALA A 75 7.21 13.64 4.23
C ALA A 75 8.07 13.12 5.40
N LYS A 76 7.76 11.93 5.93
CA LYS A 76 8.56 11.28 6.98
C LYS A 76 9.98 10.98 6.51
N ILE A 77 10.12 10.39 5.32
CA ILE A 77 11.44 10.11 4.72
C ILE A 77 12.20 11.42 4.48
N LEU A 78 11.53 12.46 3.99
CA LEU A 78 12.16 13.76 3.75
C LEU A 78 12.69 14.37 5.06
N ALA A 79 11.88 14.35 6.13
CA ALA A 79 12.28 14.84 7.44
C ALA A 79 13.46 14.05 8.04
N GLU A 80 13.52 12.74 7.81
CA GLU A 80 14.64 11.89 8.23
C GLU A 80 15.93 12.24 7.48
N ILE A 81 15.85 12.48 6.17
CA ILE A 81 16.97 12.95 5.35
C ILE A 81 17.45 14.32 5.82
N GLU A 82 16.53 15.25 6.07
CA GLU A 82 16.81 16.60 6.58
C GLU A 82 17.53 16.60 7.93
N LEU A 83 17.15 15.68 8.82
CA LEU A 83 17.71 15.60 10.16
C LEU A 83 19.07 14.89 10.16
N LEU A 84 19.21 13.76 9.45
CA LEU A 84 20.37 12.88 9.56
C LEU A 84 21.44 13.11 8.49
N TYR A 85 21.07 13.51 7.27
CA TYR A 85 21.96 13.49 6.12
C TYR A 85 22.38 14.87 5.60
N LEU A 86 21.70 15.95 6.02
CA LEU A 86 21.96 17.32 5.55
C LEU A 86 22.84 18.13 6.50
N PHE A 87 23.91 18.72 5.95
CA PHE A 87 24.81 19.60 6.70
C PHE A 87 24.14 20.95 7.04
N PRO A 88 24.60 21.67 8.09
CA PRO A 88 24.00 22.94 8.51
C PRO A 88 23.90 23.98 7.39
N TYR A 89 24.91 24.09 6.53
CA TYR A 89 24.91 25.06 5.43
C TYR A 89 23.93 24.70 4.31
N GLN A 90 23.65 23.41 4.08
CA GLN A 90 22.69 22.95 3.08
C GLN A 90 21.25 23.24 3.51
N LYS A 91 20.97 23.17 4.81
CA LYS A 91 19.67 23.53 5.40
C LYS A 91 19.36 25.03 5.30
N CYS A 92 20.39 25.87 5.23
CA CYS A 92 20.25 27.32 5.05
C CYS A 92 20.08 27.72 3.57
N ASN A 93 20.12 26.77 2.63
CA ASN A 93 19.98 27.07 1.21
C ASN A 93 18.50 27.38 0.88
N LYS A 94 18.19 28.66 0.67
CA LYS A 94 16.84 29.14 0.34
C LYS A 94 16.26 28.55 -0.96
N THR A 95 17.10 28.05 -1.85
CA THR A 95 16.67 27.39 -3.10
C THR A 95 16.09 25.99 -2.82
N TRP A 96 16.61 25.28 -1.81
CA TRP A 96 16.15 23.94 -1.45
C TRP A 96 15.10 23.98 -0.33
N PHE A 97 15.22 24.96 0.57
CA PHE A 97 14.31 25.21 1.68
C PHE A 97 13.72 26.62 1.56
N PRO A 98 12.64 26.79 0.79
CA PRO A 98 12.01 28.09 0.65
C PRO A 98 11.37 28.53 1.98
N GLU A 99 11.39 29.83 2.23
CA GLU A 99 10.81 30.45 3.43
C GLU A 99 9.28 30.41 3.43
N VAL A 100 8.66 30.35 2.25
CA VAL A 100 7.21 30.32 2.05
C VAL A 100 6.84 29.25 1.02
N ILE A 101 5.83 28.44 1.32
CA ILE A 101 5.28 27.43 0.40
C ILE A 101 3.87 27.86 0.01
N TYR A 102 3.67 28.19 -1.26
CA TYR A 102 2.34 28.49 -1.79
C TYR A 102 1.65 27.19 -2.19
N TYR A 103 0.46 26.94 -1.64
CA TYR A 103 -0.40 25.84 -2.05
C TYR A 103 -1.66 26.40 -2.71
N TYR A 104 -1.81 26.15 -4.00
CA TYR A 104 -3.02 26.51 -4.72
C TYR A 104 -4.05 25.41 -4.53
N ALA A 105 -5.21 25.76 -3.99
CA ALA A 105 -6.33 24.87 -3.77
C ALA A 105 -7.59 25.52 -4.31
N ASN A 106 -8.40 24.73 -5.04
CA ASN A 106 -9.66 25.22 -5.56
C ASN A 106 -10.64 25.49 -4.41
N VAL A 107 -11.18 26.71 -4.36
CA VAL A 107 -12.16 27.15 -3.36
C VAL A 107 -13.35 26.20 -3.27
N ASP A 108 -13.87 25.72 -4.40
CA ASP A 108 -15.01 24.80 -4.46
C ASP A 108 -14.69 23.46 -3.76
N GLU A 109 -13.48 22.95 -4.00
CA GLU A 109 -13.04 21.68 -3.43
C GLU A 109 -12.82 21.80 -1.92
N ILE A 110 -12.26 22.93 -1.48
CA ILE A 110 -12.08 23.27 -0.07
C ILE A 110 -13.43 23.33 0.63
N GLN A 111 -14.39 24.08 0.09
CA GLN A 111 -15.73 24.22 0.67
C GLN A 111 -16.45 22.88 0.78
N ARG A 112 -16.38 22.05 -0.26
CA ARG A 112 -16.94 20.68 -0.23
C ARG A 112 -16.31 19.85 0.88
N LYS A 113 -14.98 19.89 1.02
CA LYS A 113 -14.27 19.13 2.07
C LYS A 113 -14.60 19.62 3.47
N ILE A 114 -14.72 20.93 3.67
CA ILE A 114 -15.15 21.52 4.95
C ILE A 114 -16.54 21.05 5.32
N LYS A 115 -17.47 20.99 4.35
CA LYS A 115 -18.84 20.49 4.57
C LYS A 115 -18.85 18.99 4.92
N GLU A 116 -18.07 18.18 4.21
CA GLU A 116 -17.90 16.75 4.54
C GLU A 116 -17.38 16.54 5.97
N ILE A 117 -16.34 17.29 6.37
CA ILE A 117 -15.76 17.23 7.71
C ILE A 117 -16.79 17.67 8.75
N SER A 118 -17.51 18.78 8.49
CA SER A 118 -18.54 19.29 9.39
C SER A 118 -19.69 18.30 9.58
N ASN A 119 -20.12 17.61 8.51
CA ASN A 119 -21.21 16.64 8.59
C ASN A 119 -20.79 15.35 9.32
N LYS A 120 -19.57 14.87 9.06
CA LYS A 120 -19.07 13.64 9.67
C LYS A 120 -18.79 13.82 11.17
N TRP A 121 -18.54 15.04 11.64
CA TRP A 121 -17.95 15.33 12.96
C TRP A 121 -18.88 16.11 13.90
N ASN A 122 -20.15 16.31 13.53
CA ASN A 122 -21.18 16.80 14.46
C ASN A 122 -21.38 15.89 15.70
N ASP A 123 -20.77 14.70 15.72
CA ASP A 123 -20.74 13.79 16.88
C ASP A 123 -19.59 14.06 17.87
N SER A 124 -18.59 14.91 17.55
CA SER A 124 -17.36 15.08 18.37
C SER A 124 -17.17 16.52 18.88
N ASN A 125 -17.43 16.75 20.17
CA ASN A 125 -17.32 18.04 20.86
C ASN A 125 -15.88 18.33 21.34
N ASN A 126 -14.95 18.68 20.45
CA ASN A 126 -13.57 19.05 20.85
C ASN A 126 -13.24 20.53 20.56
N SER A 127 -12.67 21.23 21.54
CA SER A 127 -12.47 22.69 21.58
C SER A 127 -11.42 23.22 20.60
N ASP A 128 -10.41 22.43 20.25
CA ASP A 128 -9.37 22.85 19.29
C ASP A 128 -9.95 23.02 17.87
N PHE A 129 -11.03 22.29 17.57
CA PHE A 129 -11.72 22.36 16.28
C PHE A 129 -12.56 23.61 16.10
N LEU A 130 -13.04 24.21 17.19
CA LEU A 130 -13.78 25.47 17.14
C LEU A 130 -12.91 26.62 16.64
N LYS A 131 -11.61 26.58 16.96
CA LYS A 131 -10.61 27.54 16.45
C LYS A 131 -10.36 27.33 14.96
N VAL A 132 -10.13 26.08 14.53
CA VAL A 132 -9.92 25.75 13.11
C VAL A 132 -11.16 26.11 12.28
N ARG A 133 -12.36 25.80 12.76
CA ARG A 133 -13.63 26.14 12.09
C ARG A 133 -13.83 27.65 11.97
N LYS A 134 -13.45 28.45 12.98
CA LYS A 134 -13.51 29.92 12.90
C LYS A 134 -12.58 30.45 11.81
N ASN A 135 -11.32 30.03 11.82
CA ASN A 135 -10.33 30.44 10.82
C ASN A 135 -10.76 30.05 9.39
N LEU A 136 -11.34 28.85 9.23
CA LEU A 136 -11.86 28.40 7.93
C LEU A 136 -13.06 29.22 7.45
N LYS A 137 -13.95 29.65 8.36
CA LYS A 137 -15.06 30.55 8.00
C LYS A 137 -14.56 31.92 7.57
N GLU A 138 -13.57 32.47 8.27
CA GLU A 138 -12.95 33.75 7.92
C GLU A 138 -12.31 33.70 6.53
N LEU A 139 -11.61 32.62 6.19
CA LEU A 139 -11.03 32.42 4.85
C LEU A 139 -12.07 32.39 3.73
N ILE A 140 -13.23 31.76 3.95
CA ILE A 140 -14.33 31.73 2.95
C ILE A 140 -14.97 33.11 2.77
N THR A 141 -14.96 33.95 3.80
CA THR A 141 -15.61 35.27 3.75
C THR A 141 -14.76 36.29 2.99
N TYR A 142 -13.44 36.07 2.92
CA TYR A 142 -12.50 36.96 2.23
C TYR A 142 -12.52 36.82 0.70
N ASP A 143 -12.98 35.68 0.17
CA ASP A 143 -13.10 35.44 -1.29
C ASP A 143 -14.41 36.01 -1.90
N ILE A 144 -15.27 36.65 -1.10
CA ILE A 144 -16.58 37.18 -1.52
C ILE A 144 -16.56 38.72 -1.71
N GLU A 145 -15.44 39.40 -1.39
CA GLU A 145 -15.19 40.82 -1.74
C GLU A 145 -14.29 40.95 -2.98
#